data_AF-A0A2G5TYU1-F1
#
_entry.id   AF-A0A2G5TYU1-F1
#
_cell.length_a   1.000
_cell.length_b   1.000
_cell.length_c   1.000
_cell.angle_alpha   90.00
_cell.angle_beta   90.00
_cell.angle_gamma   90.00
#
_symmetry.space_group_name_H-M   'P 1'
#
loop_
_entity.id
_entity.type
_entity.pdbx_description
1 polymer ?
#
loop_
_entity_poly.entity_id
_entity_poly.type
_entity_poly.pdbx_seq_one_letter_code
_entity_poly.pdbx_strand_id
1 'polypeptide(L)'
;MTSDIENLTEKTVNLSTDPIYKTNWCDMPEELKRECIGKMGFDERMLLRLTAKAERSLANSQSLMFHDGSFYIIGNHHYIDLTVDNGNDQRERKAKRNYKNPNDEFELMKYIWGVGVFENFLFFCDDPFFMEEVNYTGKIKAKNVDLVNCENGLLPKILQKMSNGVEAIKLSPDCNNLSEFPLDEILAIPQVQNSLYLQISNYDQADTLQKVAQVWINNNNSKIGFTFQLSTETHKLFNEFSKHFADRIVSESEKRVRIRTNNPDRHILLERGLDNVVTVDYHVQFFRLMVISAKMKESEYDDNCKEWISKMSSIYSFREWDNNRVQNVHVNENPENVANDEHVENREPIPEGIEDDDW
;
A
#
# COMPACT_ATOMS: atom_id res chain seq x y z
N MET A 1 4.05 70.77 -2.20
CA MET A 1 4.13 69.38 -2.70
C MET A 1 3.96 68.34 -1.59
N THR A 2 3.59 68.72 -0.37
CA THR A 2 3.45 67.81 0.78
C THR A 2 2.01 67.34 1.03
N SER A 3 0.99 68.04 0.51
CA SER A 3 -0.44 67.72 0.72
C SER A 3 -0.95 66.56 -0.13
N ASP A 4 -0.27 66.24 -1.23
CA ASP A 4 -0.75 65.22 -2.18
C ASP A 4 -0.31 63.81 -1.74
N ILE A 5 0.76 63.71 -0.94
CA ILE A 5 1.27 62.45 -0.38
C ILE A 5 0.41 61.99 0.81
N GLU A 6 -0.03 62.90 1.68
CA GLU A 6 -0.94 62.57 2.79
C GLU A 6 -2.28 62.05 2.27
N ASN A 7 -2.86 62.69 1.25
CA ASN A 7 -4.09 62.26 0.59
C ASN A 7 -3.96 60.91 -0.15
N LEU A 8 -2.78 60.59 -0.68
CA LEU A 8 -2.51 59.27 -1.28
C LEU A 8 -2.41 58.18 -0.22
N THR A 9 -1.78 58.48 0.92
CA THR A 9 -1.63 57.52 2.03
C THR A 9 -2.98 57.21 2.66
N GLU A 10 -3.83 58.23 2.85
CA GLU A 10 -5.19 58.10 3.40
C GLU A 10 -6.15 57.37 2.45
N LYS A 11 -6.01 57.58 1.12
CA LYS A 11 -6.77 56.83 0.10
C LYS A 11 -6.32 55.37 -0.02
N THR A 12 -5.05 55.07 0.23
CA THR A 12 -4.54 53.68 0.16
C THR A 12 -5.02 52.85 1.34
N VAL A 13 -5.18 53.46 2.53
CA VAL A 13 -5.76 52.82 3.72
C VAL A 13 -7.26 52.50 3.53
N ASN A 14 -8.00 53.34 2.81
CA ASN A 14 -9.43 53.12 2.51
C ASN A 14 -9.69 52.16 1.34
N LEU A 15 -8.66 51.69 0.64
CA LEU A 15 -8.77 50.73 -0.47
C LEU A 15 -8.54 49.28 -0.04
N SER A 16 -8.02 49.04 1.17
CA SER A 16 -8.02 47.70 1.77
C SER A 16 -9.37 47.50 2.45
N THR A 17 -10.25 46.74 1.77
CA THR A 17 -11.49 46.20 2.34
C THR A 17 -11.21 45.01 3.27
N ASP A 18 -9.96 44.79 3.68
CA ASP A 18 -9.63 43.69 4.56
C ASP A 18 -10.17 43.99 5.96
N PRO A 19 -10.94 43.07 6.57
CA PRO A 19 -11.43 43.27 7.92
C PRO A 19 -10.26 43.52 8.88
N ILE A 20 -10.33 44.64 9.62
CA ILE A 20 -9.37 44.96 10.66
C ILE A 20 -9.64 44.04 11.85
N TYR A 21 -8.91 42.93 11.93
CA TYR A 21 -8.98 42.04 13.07
C TYR A 21 -8.29 42.67 14.28
N LYS A 22 -8.90 42.53 15.47
CA LYS A 22 -8.32 43.03 16.74
C LYS A 22 -7.01 42.33 17.11
N THR A 23 -6.79 41.13 16.59
CA THR A 23 -5.62 40.28 16.82
C THR A 23 -5.31 39.52 15.54
N ASN A 24 -4.04 39.47 15.14
CA ASN A 24 -3.60 38.71 13.96
C ASN A 24 -3.30 37.25 14.32
N TRP A 25 -3.13 36.39 13.32
CA TRP A 25 -2.66 35.02 13.51
C TRP A 25 -1.39 34.95 14.37
N CYS A 26 -0.46 35.90 14.19
CA CYS A 26 0.78 35.95 14.97
C CYS A 26 0.55 36.17 16.46
N ASP A 27 -0.55 36.82 16.85
CA ASP A 27 -0.90 37.11 18.24
C ASP A 27 -1.66 35.96 18.90
N MET A 28 -2.05 34.94 18.13
CA MET A 28 -2.80 33.79 18.62
C MET A 28 -1.91 32.84 19.43
N PRO A 29 -2.35 32.41 20.64
CA PRO A 29 -1.67 31.39 21.41
C PRO A 29 -1.45 30.10 20.62
N GLU A 30 -0.30 29.45 20.84
CA GLU A 30 0.08 28.23 20.13
C GLU A 30 -0.93 27.08 20.29
N GLU A 31 -1.63 27.02 21.43
CA GLU A 31 -2.71 26.06 21.67
C GLU A 31 -3.88 26.21 20.71
N LEU A 32 -4.37 27.45 20.51
CA LEU A 32 -5.46 27.72 19.56
C LEU A 32 -5.00 27.49 18.12
N LYS A 33 -3.76 27.85 17.78
CA LYS A 33 -3.18 27.53 16.47
C LYS A 33 -3.14 26.03 16.22
N ARG A 34 -2.75 25.22 17.20
CA ARG A 34 -2.80 23.75 17.10
C ARG A 34 -4.20 23.24 16.84
N GLU A 35 -5.21 23.77 17.54
CA GLU A 35 -6.59 23.38 17.32
C GLU A 35 -7.06 23.71 15.90
N CYS A 36 -6.72 24.91 15.39
CA CYS A 36 -7.01 25.31 14.02
C CYS A 36 -6.31 24.40 13.01
N ILE A 37 -5.00 24.16 13.17
CA ILE A 37 -4.21 23.28 12.30
C ILE A 37 -4.75 21.85 12.32
N GLY A 38 -5.19 21.37 13.47
CA GLY A 38 -5.81 20.06 13.63
C GLY A 38 -7.02 19.87 12.72
N LYS A 39 -7.77 20.95 12.45
CA LYS A 39 -8.94 20.96 11.56
C LYS A 39 -8.60 21.23 10.09
N MET A 40 -7.37 21.65 9.78
CA MET A 40 -6.94 21.90 8.41
C MET A 40 -6.69 20.59 7.65
N GLY A 41 -7.11 20.55 6.40
CA GLY A 41 -6.79 19.49 5.44
C GLY A 41 -5.35 19.54 4.95
N PHE A 42 -4.96 18.54 4.16
CA PHE A 42 -3.58 18.39 3.68
C PHE A 42 -3.05 19.63 2.95
N ASP A 43 -3.79 20.14 1.96
CA ASP A 43 -3.34 21.27 1.12
C ASP A 43 -3.23 22.57 1.91
N GLU A 44 -4.17 22.82 2.83
CA GLU A 44 -4.15 23.98 3.72
C GLU A 44 -2.92 23.95 4.63
N ARG A 45 -2.60 22.77 5.20
CA ARG A 45 -1.36 22.59 5.98
C ARG A 45 -0.13 22.77 5.11
N MET A 46 -0.14 22.32 3.86
CA MET A 46 0.95 22.53 2.93
C MET A 46 1.19 24.01 2.64
N LEU A 47 0.13 24.80 2.42
CA LEU A 47 0.22 26.25 2.24
C LEU A 47 0.71 26.94 3.51
N LEU A 48 0.20 26.55 4.69
CA LEU A 48 0.62 27.11 5.97
C LEU A 48 2.11 26.89 6.24
N ARG A 49 2.67 25.74 5.87
CA ARG A 49 4.10 25.44 6.03
C ARG A 49 5.02 26.37 5.23
N LEU A 50 4.49 27.06 4.21
CA LEU A 50 5.25 28.00 3.39
C LEU A 50 5.28 29.42 3.98
N THR A 51 4.44 29.73 4.98
CA THR A 51 4.29 31.11 5.46
C THR A 51 5.40 31.53 6.43
N ALA A 52 5.75 30.70 7.41
CA ALA A 52 6.80 30.99 8.39
C ALA A 52 7.36 29.73 9.05
N LYS A 53 8.59 29.83 9.60
CA LYS A 53 9.27 28.71 10.27
C LYS A 53 8.51 28.18 11.49
N ALA A 54 7.94 29.07 12.30
CA ALA A 54 7.15 28.70 13.47
C ALA A 54 5.88 27.92 13.06
N GLU A 55 5.17 28.40 12.04
CA GLU A 55 3.95 27.76 11.53
C GLU A 55 4.24 26.42 10.87
N ARG A 56 5.35 26.32 10.13
CA ARG A 56 5.84 25.04 9.61
C ARG A 56 6.12 24.04 10.72
N SER A 57 6.81 24.47 11.78
CA SER A 57 7.12 23.61 12.93
C SER A 57 5.84 23.14 13.62
N LEU A 58 4.86 24.04 13.76
CA LEU A 58 3.59 23.72 14.40
C LEU A 58 2.76 22.77 13.54
N ALA A 59 2.65 23.02 12.23
CA ALA A 59 1.98 22.11 11.29
C ALA A 59 2.62 20.72 11.29
N ASN A 60 3.96 20.63 11.27
CA ASN A 60 4.68 19.37 11.31
C ASN A 60 4.52 18.62 12.65
N SER A 61 4.10 19.29 13.72
CA SER A 61 3.86 18.64 15.02
C SER A 61 2.51 17.92 15.09
N GLN A 62 1.59 18.23 14.18
CA GLN A 62 0.23 17.70 14.20
C GLN A 62 0.09 16.54 13.22
N SER A 63 -0.40 15.41 13.71
CA SER A 63 -0.69 14.25 12.87
C SER A 63 -1.81 14.56 11.87
N LEU A 64 -1.79 13.88 10.73
CA LEU A 64 -2.85 13.91 9.73
C LEU A 64 -3.31 12.48 9.44
N MET A 65 -4.62 12.26 9.49
CA MET A 65 -5.21 10.95 9.23
C MET A 65 -5.42 10.77 7.73
N PHE A 66 -4.90 9.68 7.19
CA PHE A 66 -5.10 9.27 5.81
C PHE A 66 -5.83 7.93 5.81
N HIS A 67 -6.86 7.82 4.97
CA HIS A 67 -7.44 6.51 4.71
C HIS A 67 -6.48 5.67 3.87
N ASP A 68 -5.98 6.24 2.77
CA ASP A 68 -5.02 5.57 1.90
C ASP A 68 -3.81 6.47 1.65
N GLY A 69 -2.62 5.90 1.70
CA GLY A 69 -1.40 6.49 1.18
C GLY A 69 -0.69 5.50 0.28
N SER A 70 -0.67 5.77 -1.02
CA SER A 70 -0.05 4.92 -2.02
C SER A 70 1.13 5.61 -2.65
N PHE A 71 2.29 4.95 -2.64
CA PHE A 71 3.55 5.50 -3.13
C PHE A 71 4.11 4.54 -4.17
N TYR A 72 4.29 5.02 -5.40
CA TYR A 72 4.78 4.24 -6.52
C TYR A 72 6.03 4.91 -7.05
N ILE A 73 7.17 4.23 -6.93
CA ILE A 73 8.48 4.72 -7.32
C ILE A 73 9.00 3.75 -8.39
N ILE A 74 8.96 4.15 -9.66
CA ILE A 74 9.32 3.30 -10.80
C ILE A 74 10.35 4.02 -11.65
N GLY A 75 11.63 3.70 -11.47
CA GLY A 75 12.74 4.45 -12.08
C GLY A 75 12.60 5.96 -11.83
N ASN A 76 12.41 6.74 -12.91
CA ASN A 76 12.23 8.20 -12.83
C ASN A 76 10.77 8.66 -12.72
N HIS A 77 9.83 7.72 -12.61
CA HIS A 77 8.40 7.98 -12.51
C HIS A 77 7.93 7.71 -11.10
N HIS A 78 7.75 8.78 -10.33
CA HIS A 78 7.26 8.71 -8.97
C HIS A 78 5.85 9.26 -8.90
N TYR A 79 5.00 8.58 -8.12
CA TYR A 79 3.59 8.89 -8.00
C TYR A 79 3.15 8.66 -6.55
N ILE A 80 2.54 9.70 -5.96
CA ILE A 80 1.99 9.68 -4.61
C ILE A 80 0.49 9.94 -4.72
N ASP A 81 -0.30 9.02 -4.19
CA ASP A 81 -1.76 9.10 -4.07
C ASP A 81 -2.16 9.13 -2.61
N LEU A 82 -2.95 10.13 -2.22
CA LEU A 82 -3.39 10.30 -0.84
C LEU A 82 -4.90 10.48 -0.79
N THR A 83 -5.54 9.69 0.06
CA THR A 83 -6.94 9.83 0.42
C THR A 83 -7.04 10.31 1.87
N VAL A 84 -7.63 11.49 2.09
CA VAL A 84 -7.85 12.05 3.42
C VAL A 84 -9.29 11.81 3.85
N ASP A 85 -9.49 11.41 5.12
CA ASP A 85 -10.82 11.35 5.73
C ASP A 85 -11.25 12.75 6.17
N ASN A 86 -12.16 13.38 5.42
CA ASN A 86 -12.68 14.71 5.74
C ASN A 86 -13.93 14.69 6.66
N GLY A 87 -14.23 13.55 7.30
CA GLY A 87 -15.33 13.42 8.27
C GLY A 87 -16.76 13.47 7.70
N ASN A 88 -16.94 13.70 6.40
CA ASN A 88 -18.24 13.80 5.74
C ASN A 88 -18.49 12.70 4.67
N ASP A 89 -17.93 11.50 4.87
CA ASP A 89 -17.94 10.38 3.90
C ASP A 89 -17.38 10.69 2.50
N GLN A 90 -16.87 11.90 2.27
CA GLN A 90 -16.19 12.28 1.04
C GLN A 90 -14.69 12.06 1.17
N ARG A 91 -14.20 11.08 0.40
CA ARG A 91 -12.78 10.81 0.19
C ARG A 91 -12.27 11.75 -0.89
N GLU A 92 -11.44 12.70 -0.50
CA GLU A 92 -10.77 13.57 -1.47
C GLU A 92 -9.42 12.98 -1.85
N ARG A 93 -9.25 12.70 -3.14
CA ARG A 93 -7.97 12.30 -3.73
C ARG A 93 -7.12 13.55 -3.94
N LYS A 94 -6.05 13.73 -3.16
CA LYS A 94 -5.37 15.03 -3.07
C LYS A 94 -4.06 15.17 -3.85
N ALA A 95 -3.52 14.09 -4.42
CA ALA A 95 -2.27 14.20 -5.16
C ALA A 95 -2.20 13.27 -6.38
N LYS A 96 -1.92 13.88 -7.53
CA LYS A 96 -1.18 13.30 -8.64
C LYS A 96 -0.12 14.32 -9.01
N ARG A 97 1.13 14.10 -8.58
CA ARG A 97 2.22 15.03 -8.85
C ARG A 97 3.36 14.26 -9.50
N ASN A 98 3.69 14.66 -10.73
CA ASN A 98 4.91 14.22 -11.41
C ASN A 98 5.98 15.26 -11.08
N TYR A 99 6.99 14.91 -10.32
CA TYR A 99 8.07 15.85 -9.98
C TYR A 99 9.14 15.85 -11.06
N LYS A 100 9.66 17.05 -11.38
CA LYS A 100 10.84 17.21 -12.25
C LYS A 100 12.15 17.11 -11.47
N ASN A 101 12.10 17.24 -10.14
CA ASN A 101 13.24 17.23 -9.24
C ASN A 101 13.00 16.19 -8.12
N PRO A 102 13.79 15.12 -8.04
CA PRO A 102 13.61 14.05 -7.05
C PRO A 102 13.82 14.52 -5.60
N ASN A 103 14.64 15.56 -5.38
CA ASN A 103 14.86 16.08 -4.02
C ASN A 103 13.60 16.72 -3.42
N ASP A 104 12.84 17.48 -4.21
CA ASP A 104 11.61 18.12 -3.74
C ASP A 104 10.54 17.07 -3.40
N GLU A 105 10.54 15.96 -4.12
CA GLU A 105 9.69 14.81 -3.87
C GLU A 105 10.06 14.08 -2.59
N PHE A 106 11.34 13.76 -2.39
CA PHE A 106 11.80 13.11 -1.16
C PHE A 106 11.49 13.94 0.09
N GLU A 107 11.64 15.27 0.02
CA GLU A 107 11.24 16.16 1.11
C GLU A 107 9.73 16.15 1.36
N LEU A 108 8.91 16.03 0.32
CA LEU A 108 7.47 15.85 0.50
C LEU A 108 7.16 14.49 1.14
N MET A 109 7.76 13.40 0.67
CA MET A 109 7.53 12.06 1.22
C MET A 109 7.91 11.99 2.70
N LYS A 110 9.09 12.52 3.06
CA LYS A 110 9.51 12.64 4.47
C LYS A 110 8.48 13.37 5.31
N TYR A 111 7.95 14.47 4.80
CA TYR A 111 6.91 15.22 5.49
C TYR A 111 5.63 14.38 5.66
N ILE A 112 5.12 13.80 4.56
CA ILE A 112 3.91 12.97 4.56
C ILE A 112 4.05 11.81 5.56
N TRP A 113 5.18 11.10 5.53
CA TRP A 113 5.44 10.00 6.47
C TRP A 113 5.62 10.46 7.91
N GLY A 114 6.16 11.65 8.13
CA GLY A 114 6.38 12.22 9.45
C GLY A 114 5.07 12.60 10.16
N VAL A 115 4.13 13.21 9.43
CA VAL A 115 2.83 13.63 10.00
C VAL A 115 1.72 12.61 9.80
N GLY A 116 1.83 11.74 8.80
CA GLY A 116 0.77 10.83 8.40
C GLY A 116 0.53 9.70 9.40
N VAL A 117 -0.74 9.37 9.57
CA VAL A 117 -1.23 8.14 10.17
C VAL A 117 -2.16 7.49 9.15
N PHE A 118 -1.74 6.36 8.60
CA PHE A 118 -2.42 5.70 7.48
C PHE A 118 -3.29 4.54 7.97
N GLU A 119 -4.53 4.46 7.51
CA GLU A 119 -5.31 3.22 7.61
C GLU A 119 -4.69 2.17 6.68
N ASN A 120 -4.49 2.52 5.40
CA ASN A 120 -3.86 1.70 4.38
C ASN A 120 -2.61 2.40 3.81
N PHE A 121 -1.48 1.72 3.86
CA PHE A 121 -0.21 2.17 3.30
C PHE A 121 0.22 1.19 2.21
N LEU A 122 0.23 1.65 0.96
CA LEU A 122 0.69 0.88 -0.18
C LEU A 122 2.01 1.46 -0.68
N PHE A 123 3.00 0.60 -0.87
CA PHE A 123 4.30 1.01 -1.36
C PHE A 123 4.80 0.07 -2.45
N PHE A 124 5.18 0.67 -3.57
CA PHE A 124 5.78 0.02 -4.71
C PHE A 124 7.09 0.74 -5.03
N CYS A 125 8.20 0.02 -5.11
CA CYS A 125 9.49 0.60 -5.45
C CYS A 125 10.44 -0.42 -6.05
N ASP A 126 10.89 -0.15 -7.28
CA ASP A 126 11.87 -0.97 -8.00
C ASP A 126 13.34 -0.58 -7.72
N ASP A 127 13.57 0.43 -6.87
CA ASP A 127 14.91 0.91 -6.52
C ASP A 127 15.38 0.37 -5.14
N PRO A 128 16.43 -0.48 -5.10
CA PRO A 128 16.92 -1.07 -3.85
C PRO A 128 17.63 -0.05 -2.92
N PHE A 129 18.03 1.11 -3.45
CA PHE A 129 18.73 2.17 -2.71
C PHE A 129 17.80 3.30 -2.24
N PHE A 130 16.51 3.22 -2.58
CA PHE A 130 15.55 4.28 -2.33
C PHE A 130 15.54 4.77 -0.87
N MET A 131 15.62 3.86 0.10
CA MET A 131 15.60 4.24 1.52
C MET A 131 16.87 4.98 1.96
N GLU A 132 18.02 4.68 1.35
CA GLU A 132 19.27 5.42 1.52
C GLU A 132 19.18 6.82 0.91
N GLU A 133 18.60 6.93 -0.28
CA GLU A 133 18.42 8.22 -0.97
C GLU A 133 17.45 9.14 -0.25
N VAL A 134 16.29 8.61 0.13
CA VAL A 134 15.32 9.36 0.94
C VAL A 134 15.94 9.67 2.30
N ASN A 135 16.73 8.79 2.92
CA ASN A 135 17.35 9.02 4.23
C ASN A 135 16.33 9.46 5.30
N TYR A 136 15.15 8.85 5.30
CA TYR A 136 14.12 9.15 6.30
C TYR A 136 14.49 8.50 7.64
N THR A 137 14.67 9.33 8.68
CA THR A 137 15.07 8.87 10.02
C THR A 137 13.90 8.56 10.95
N GLY A 138 12.69 9.00 10.59
CA GLY A 138 11.49 8.82 11.39
C GLY A 138 10.87 7.41 11.30
N LYS A 139 9.66 7.29 11.85
CA LYS A 139 8.82 6.09 11.75
C LYS A 139 7.59 6.38 10.89
N ILE A 140 7.12 5.37 10.18
CA ILE A 140 5.91 5.41 9.35
C ILE A 140 4.77 4.78 10.16
N LYS A 141 3.64 5.47 10.29
CA LYS A 141 2.51 5.00 11.10
C LYS A 141 1.41 4.48 10.18
N ALA A 142 1.21 3.17 10.12
CA ALA A 142 0.11 2.58 9.37
C ALA A 142 -0.49 1.37 10.09
N LYS A 143 -1.77 1.08 9.86
CA LYS A 143 -2.42 -0.16 10.32
C LYS A 143 -2.25 -1.30 9.33
N ASN A 144 -2.57 -1.06 8.06
CA ASN A 144 -2.44 -2.04 6.98
C ASN A 144 -1.29 -1.63 6.06
N VAL A 145 -0.36 -2.54 5.82
CA VAL A 145 0.83 -2.31 4.97
C VAL A 145 0.79 -3.27 3.80
N ASP A 146 0.90 -2.74 2.59
CA ASP A 146 0.97 -3.51 1.35
C ASP A 146 2.25 -3.13 0.60
N LEU A 147 3.20 -4.05 0.49
CA LEU A 147 4.46 -3.86 -0.22
C LEU A 147 4.43 -4.71 -1.50
N VAL A 148 4.34 -4.04 -2.64
CA VAL A 148 4.10 -4.66 -3.94
C VAL A 148 5.30 -4.45 -4.84
N ASN A 149 5.81 -5.54 -5.43
CA ASN A 149 6.96 -5.59 -6.34
C ASN A 149 8.13 -4.72 -5.85
N CYS A 150 8.35 -4.73 -4.54
CA CYS A 150 9.50 -4.03 -3.98
C CYS A 150 10.74 -4.91 -4.13
N GLU A 151 11.86 -4.26 -4.42
CA GLU A 151 13.16 -4.94 -4.38
C GLU A 151 13.38 -5.65 -3.04
N ASN A 152 13.97 -6.84 -3.07
CA ASN A 152 14.01 -7.75 -1.93
C ASN A 152 14.73 -7.12 -0.73
N GLY A 153 15.86 -6.46 -0.99
CA GLY A 153 16.64 -5.76 0.05
C GLY A 153 15.93 -4.55 0.65
N LEU A 154 14.87 -4.04 0.00
CA LEU A 154 14.10 -2.89 0.46
C LEU A 154 13.02 -3.28 1.47
N LEU A 155 12.44 -4.48 1.34
CA LEU A 155 11.35 -4.96 2.18
C LEU A 155 11.67 -4.89 3.69
N PRO A 156 12.80 -5.44 4.19
CA PRO A 156 13.13 -5.34 5.60
C PRO A 156 13.34 -3.90 6.05
N LYS A 157 13.95 -3.05 5.22
CA LYS A 157 14.23 -1.64 5.54
C LYS A 157 12.94 -0.86 5.79
N ILE A 158 11.92 -1.04 4.94
CA ILE A 158 10.62 -0.38 5.09
C ILE A 158 9.89 -0.91 6.33
N LEU A 159 9.82 -2.23 6.50
CA LEU A 159 9.14 -2.85 7.64
C LEU A 159 9.75 -2.42 8.98
N GLN A 160 11.07 -2.26 9.05
CA GLN A 160 11.76 -1.71 10.23
C GLN A 160 11.46 -0.23 10.50
N LYS A 161 11.01 0.54 9.50
CA LYS A 161 10.56 1.94 9.68
C LYS A 161 9.13 2.04 10.16
N MET A 162 8.35 0.97 10.15
CA MET A 162 6.99 1.02 10.67
C MET A 162 6.99 1.26 12.19
N SER A 163 6.01 2.03 12.66
CA SER A 163 5.72 2.19 14.07
C SER A 163 5.07 0.93 14.64
N ASN A 164 4.90 0.89 15.96
CA ASN A 164 3.99 -0.08 16.57
C ASN A 164 2.56 0.17 16.08
N GLY A 165 1.71 -0.86 16.12
CA GLY A 165 0.30 -0.76 15.73
C GLY A 165 -0.01 -1.25 14.31
N VAL A 166 0.95 -1.84 13.60
CA VAL A 166 0.67 -2.55 12.34
C VAL A 166 -0.17 -3.79 12.65
N GLU A 167 -1.32 -3.90 12.00
CA GLU A 167 -2.29 -4.99 12.17
C GLU A 167 -2.14 -6.04 11.07
N ALA A 168 -1.96 -5.60 9.82
CA ALA A 168 -1.83 -6.46 8.65
C ALA A 168 -0.67 -6.04 7.75
N ILE A 169 0.06 -7.04 7.24
CA ILE A 169 1.16 -6.88 6.29
C ILE A 169 0.89 -7.79 5.10
N LYS A 170 0.96 -7.24 3.89
CA LYS A 170 0.89 -7.97 2.63
C LYS A 170 2.16 -7.72 1.85
N LEU A 171 2.75 -8.80 1.35
CA LEU A 171 3.98 -8.77 0.59
C LEU A 171 3.74 -9.46 -0.75
N SER A 172 3.98 -8.75 -1.83
CA SER A 172 4.02 -9.32 -3.18
C SER A 172 5.43 -9.11 -3.71
N PRO A 173 6.36 -10.06 -3.49
CA PRO A 173 7.75 -9.92 -3.93
C PRO A 173 7.86 -9.74 -5.44
N ASP A 174 8.97 -9.13 -5.88
CA ASP A 174 9.30 -9.04 -7.30
C ASP A 174 9.40 -10.46 -7.91
N CYS A 175 8.57 -10.72 -8.92
CA CYS A 175 8.53 -11.99 -9.62
C CYS A 175 9.84 -12.31 -10.35
N ASN A 176 10.70 -11.32 -10.59
CA ASN A 176 11.99 -11.51 -11.27
C ASN A 176 13.11 -12.00 -10.35
N ASN A 177 12.97 -11.87 -9.02
CA ASN A 177 14.02 -12.25 -8.06
C ASN A 177 13.47 -13.00 -6.84
N LEU A 178 12.62 -14.01 -7.05
CA LEU A 178 12.03 -14.78 -5.95
C LEU A 178 13.06 -15.60 -5.14
N SER A 179 14.25 -15.88 -5.69
CA SER A 179 15.29 -16.66 -5.02
C SER A 179 15.96 -15.95 -3.85
N GLU A 180 15.96 -14.62 -3.85
CA GLU A 180 16.65 -13.79 -2.84
C GLU A 180 15.70 -13.17 -1.81
N PHE A 181 14.43 -13.60 -1.78
CA PHE A 181 13.44 -13.04 -0.88
C PHE A 181 13.86 -13.26 0.60
N PRO A 182 13.98 -12.20 1.41
CA PRO A 182 14.59 -12.28 2.73
C PRO A 182 13.58 -12.70 3.80
N LEU A 183 12.91 -13.84 3.61
CA LEU A 183 11.84 -14.30 4.51
C LEU A 183 12.32 -14.39 5.97
N ASP A 184 13.50 -14.96 6.21
CA ASP A 184 14.03 -15.14 7.57
C ASP A 184 14.29 -13.79 8.26
N GLU A 185 14.78 -12.80 7.51
CA GLU A 185 14.97 -11.43 8.02
C GLU A 185 13.63 -10.77 8.32
N ILE A 186 12.66 -10.87 7.41
CA ILE A 186 11.31 -10.32 7.56
C ILE A 186 10.62 -10.91 8.79
N LEU A 187 10.67 -12.22 8.98
CA LEU A 187 10.06 -12.90 10.14
C LEU A 187 10.75 -12.55 11.46
N ALA A 188 12.01 -12.10 11.44
CA ALA A 188 12.72 -11.62 12.62
C ALA A 188 12.32 -10.20 13.04
N ILE A 189 11.65 -9.43 12.18
CA ILE A 189 11.26 -8.04 12.46
C ILE A 189 10.16 -8.00 13.53
N PRO A 190 10.34 -7.27 14.65
CA PRO A 190 9.34 -7.20 15.72
C PRO A 190 7.97 -6.70 15.25
N GLN A 191 7.93 -5.77 14.29
CA GLN A 191 6.69 -5.26 13.70
C GLN A 191 5.89 -6.37 13.00
N VAL A 192 6.58 -7.28 12.31
CA VAL A 192 5.97 -8.44 11.66
C VAL A 192 5.50 -9.47 12.69
N GLN A 193 6.30 -9.74 13.73
CA GLN A 193 5.90 -10.68 14.78
C GLN A 193 4.73 -10.20 15.64
N ASN A 194 4.52 -8.88 15.72
CA ASN A 194 3.46 -8.28 16.52
C ASN A 194 2.14 -8.05 15.76
N SER A 195 2.18 -8.11 14.42
CA SER A 195 0.98 -8.02 13.58
C SER A 195 0.05 -9.22 13.84
N LEU A 196 -1.20 -9.11 13.42
CA LEU A 196 -2.15 -10.23 13.49
C LEU A 196 -2.26 -10.97 12.15
N TYR A 197 -1.77 -10.35 11.08
CA TYR A 197 -1.92 -10.86 9.74
C TYR A 197 -0.65 -10.62 8.91
N LEU A 198 -0.18 -11.68 8.26
CA LEU A 198 0.89 -11.63 7.26
C LEU A 198 0.46 -12.43 6.03
N GLN A 199 0.47 -11.81 4.87
CA GLN A 199 0.24 -12.47 3.59
C GLN A 199 1.47 -12.34 2.70
N ILE A 200 1.85 -13.43 2.05
CA ILE A 200 2.84 -13.43 0.98
C ILE A 200 2.19 -14.02 -0.27
N SER A 201 2.26 -13.29 -1.38
CA SER A 201 1.67 -13.70 -2.65
C SER A 201 2.74 -14.17 -3.64
N ASN A 202 2.46 -15.25 -4.35
CA ASN A 202 3.26 -15.82 -5.44
C ASN A 202 4.71 -16.10 -5.06
N TYR A 203 4.90 -16.80 -3.93
CA TYR A 203 6.22 -17.09 -3.40
C TYR A 203 6.48 -18.60 -3.30
N ASP A 204 7.53 -19.05 -3.97
CA ASP A 204 7.75 -20.47 -4.32
C ASP A 204 8.90 -21.13 -3.56
N GLN A 205 9.08 -20.80 -2.29
CA GLN A 205 10.01 -21.54 -1.43
C GLN A 205 9.30 -22.68 -0.69
N ALA A 206 9.82 -23.89 -0.88
CA ALA A 206 9.26 -25.14 -0.35
C ALA A 206 9.20 -25.19 1.19
N ASP A 207 10.07 -24.43 1.88
CA ASP A 207 10.17 -24.40 3.34
C ASP A 207 9.43 -23.23 4.01
N THR A 208 8.68 -22.42 3.24
CA THR A 208 8.01 -21.20 3.73
C THR A 208 7.08 -21.48 4.92
N LEU A 209 6.22 -22.49 4.79
CA LEU A 209 5.26 -22.85 5.84
C LEU A 209 5.98 -23.33 7.12
N GLN A 210 7.07 -24.07 6.94
CA GLN A 210 7.88 -24.62 8.01
C GLN A 210 8.60 -23.51 8.76
N LYS A 211 9.21 -22.55 8.05
CA LYS A 211 9.85 -21.37 8.63
C LYS A 211 8.89 -20.56 9.49
N VAL A 212 7.71 -20.23 8.95
CA VAL A 212 6.68 -19.47 9.68
C VAL A 212 6.21 -20.24 10.92
N ALA A 213 5.87 -21.52 10.77
CA ALA A 213 5.45 -22.33 11.91
C ALA A 213 6.55 -22.49 12.96
N GLN A 214 7.80 -22.63 12.55
CA GLN A 214 8.94 -22.75 13.46
C GLN A 214 9.16 -21.47 14.28
N VAL A 215 8.98 -20.29 13.69
CA VAL A 215 9.01 -19.01 14.42
C VAL A 215 7.94 -18.99 15.50
N TRP A 216 6.71 -19.43 15.21
CA TRP A 216 5.63 -19.47 16.20
C TRP A 216 5.80 -20.56 17.25
N ILE A 217 6.41 -21.70 16.90
CA ILE A 217 6.77 -22.75 17.87
C ILE A 217 7.82 -22.23 18.85
N ASN A 218 8.81 -21.47 18.37
CA ASN A 218 9.87 -20.91 19.18
C ASN A 218 9.38 -19.69 20.00
N ASN A 219 8.42 -18.93 19.49
CA ASN A 219 7.85 -17.78 20.16
C ASN A 219 6.60 -18.14 20.97
N ASN A 220 6.79 -18.36 22.27
CA ASN A 220 5.71 -18.70 23.22
C ASN A 220 4.62 -17.61 23.37
N ASN A 221 4.85 -16.40 22.87
CA ASN A 221 3.94 -15.26 22.97
C ASN A 221 3.14 -14.99 21.69
N SER A 222 3.24 -15.87 20.68
CA SER A 222 2.47 -15.74 19.43
C SER A 222 0.98 -15.64 19.73
N LYS A 223 0.33 -14.53 19.32
CA LYS A 223 -1.07 -14.24 19.66
C LYS A 223 -2.01 -15.26 19.01
N ILE A 224 -3.04 -15.69 19.74
CA ILE A 224 -4.12 -16.49 19.15
C ILE A 224 -4.83 -15.59 18.14
N GLY A 225 -5.15 -16.15 16.97
CA GLY A 225 -5.70 -15.41 15.84
C GLY A 225 -4.64 -14.84 14.89
N PHE A 226 -3.34 -14.95 15.21
CA PHE A 226 -2.31 -14.64 14.21
C PHE A 226 -2.53 -15.54 12.99
N THR A 227 -2.71 -14.92 11.83
CA THR A 227 -2.92 -15.61 10.55
C THR A 227 -1.79 -15.30 9.58
N PHE A 228 -1.19 -16.34 9.02
CA PHE A 228 -0.30 -16.27 7.88
C PHE A 228 -0.98 -16.87 6.66
N GLN A 229 -0.88 -16.22 5.51
CA GLN A 229 -1.41 -16.76 4.26
C GLN A 229 -0.37 -16.71 3.14
N LEU A 230 -0.40 -17.74 2.30
CA LEU A 230 0.54 -17.91 1.19
C LEU A 230 -0.21 -18.30 -0.09
N SER A 231 0.10 -17.62 -1.20
CA SER A 231 -0.18 -18.15 -2.55
C SER A 231 1.14 -18.56 -3.22
N THR A 232 1.14 -19.71 -3.90
CA THR A 232 2.36 -20.33 -4.44
C THR A 232 2.02 -21.29 -5.57
N GLU A 233 2.86 -21.40 -6.58
CA GLU A 233 2.77 -22.45 -7.62
C GLU A 233 3.45 -23.74 -7.16
N THR A 234 4.20 -23.71 -6.06
CA THR A 234 4.97 -24.86 -5.57
C THR A 234 4.05 -25.98 -5.08
N HIS A 235 4.25 -27.16 -5.64
CA HIS A 235 3.55 -28.38 -5.24
C HIS A 235 4.19 -29.03 -4.02
N LYS A 236 3.40 -29.82 -3.28
CA LYS A 236 3.82 -30.67 -2.14
C LYS A 236 4.09 -29.98 -0.80
N LEU A 237 4.00 -28.66 -0.68
CA LEU A 237 4.19 -27.93 0.59
C LEU A 237 3.39 -28.54 1.76
N PHE A 238 2.12 -28.91 1.51
CA PHE A 238 1.27 -29.52 2.53
C PHE A 238 1.85 -30.83 3.10
N ASN A 239 2.27 -31.74 2.22
CA ASN A 239 2.81 -33.04 2.62
C ASN A 239 4.19 -32.90 3.27
N GLU A 240 5.00 -31.96 2.79
CA GLU A 240 6.32 -31.66 3.36
C GLU A 240 6.19 -31.04 4.76
N PHE A 241 5.18 -30.19 4.98
CA PHE A 241 4.86 -29.67 6.29
C PHE A 241 4.50 -30.77 7.28
N SER A 242 3.59 -31.69 6.91
CA SER A 242 3.24 -32.84 7.75
C SER A 242 4.44 -33.70 8.10
N LYS A 243 5.28 -34.03 7.12
CA LYS A 243 6.50 -34.83 7.34
C LYS A 243 7.47 -34.13 8.27
N HIS A 244 7.67 -32.83 8.10
CA HIS A 244 8.60 -32.05 8.92
C HIS A 244 8.19 -31.98 10.39
N PHE A 245 6.89 -31.88 10.66
CA PHE A 245 6.34 -31.76 12.02
C PHE A 245 5.64 -33.02 12.52
N ALA A 246 5.99 -34.20 12.01
CA ALA A 246 5.32 -35.47 12.32
C ALA A 246 5.25 -35.76 13.84
N ASP A 247 6.26 -35.39 14.62
CA ASP A 247 6.30 -35.56 16.08
C ASP A 247 5.38 -34.58 16.85
N ARG A 248 4.84 -33.58 16.16
CA ARG A 248 3.99 -32.52 16.72
C ARG A 248 2.55 -32.59 16.24
N ILE A 249 2.21 -33.47 15.31
CA ILE A 249 0.84 -33.60 14.79
C ILE A 249 -0.13 -33.99 15.90
N VAL A 250 -1.23 -33.26 15.97
CA VAL A 250 -2.38 -33.49 16.86
C VAL A 250 -3.54 -34.10 16.07
N SER A 251 -3.83 -33.55 14.89
CA SER A 251 -4.75 -34.14 13.92
C SER A 251 -4.33 -33.78 12.50
N GLU A 252 -4.66 -34.66 11.56
CA GLU A 252 -4.33 -34.50 10.14
C GLU A 252 -5.48 -35.05 9.28
N SER A 253 -5.74 -34.34 8.20
CA SER A 253 -6.69 -34.69 7.14
C SER A 253 -6.15 -34.20 5.81
N GLU A 254 -6.82 -34.53 4.72
CA GLU A 254 -6.45 -34.03 3.39
C GLU A 254 -6.42 -32.49 3.28
N LYS A 255 -7.25 -31.80 4.07
CA LYS A 255 -7.40 -30.33 4.01
C LYS A 255 -6.61 -29.61 5.08
N ARG A 256 -6.31 -30.27 6.20
CA ARG A 256 -5.82 -29.61 7.42
C ARG A 256 -4.79 -30.43 8.16
N VAL A 257 -3.79 -29.75 8.71
CA VAL A 257 -2.81 -30.32 9.66
C VAL A 257 -2.76 -29.44 10.88
N ARG A 258 -3.00 -30.02 12.05
CA ARG A 258 -2.89 -29.35 13.34
C ARG A 258 -1.66 -29.84 14.07
N ILE A 259 -0.81 -28.93 14.53
CA ILE A 259 0.40 -29.26 15.30
C ILE A 259 0.43 -28.55 16.65
N ARG A 260 1.06 -29.19 17.65
CA ARG A 260 1.32 -28.59 18.98
C ARG A 260 2.51 -27.63 18.91
N THR A 261 2.43 -26.52 19.65
CA THR A 261 3.59 -25.63 19.87
C THR A 261 4.32 -25.98 21.17
N ASN A 262 5.36 -25.22 21.52
CA ASN A 262 5.99 -25.33 22.83
C ASN A 262 5.12 -24.70 23.95
N ASN A 263 4.14 -23.87 23.59
CA ASN A 263 3.12 -23.37 24.50
C ASN A 263 1.92 -24.34 24.50
N PRO A 264 1.59 -25.00 25.62
CA PRO A 264 0.54 -26.03 25.66
C PRO A 264 -0.86 -25.48 25.39
N ASP A 265 -1.09 -24.18 25.54
CA ASP A 265 -2.38 -23.54 25.27
C ASP A 265 -2.56 -23.15 23.80
N ARG A 266 -1.53 -23.32 22.95
CA ARG A 266 -1.51 -22.84 21.56
C ARG A 266 -1.11 -23.95 20.61
N HIS A 267 -1.92 -24.17 19.58
CA HIS A 267 -1.61 -25.02 18.44
C HIS A 267 -1.47 -24.16 17.17
N ILE A 268 -0.89 -24.74 16.13
CA ILE A 268 -0.87 -24.15 14.79
C ILE A 268 -1.77 -25.02 13.91
N LEU A 269 -2.67 -24.39 13.17
CA LEU A 269 -3.52 -25.05 12.17
C LEU A 269 -3.07 -24.61 10.78
N LEU A 270 -2.60 -25.55 9.98
CA LEU A 270 -2.42 -25.40 8.54
C LEU A 270 -3.69 -25.84 7.82
N GLU A 271 -4.15 -25.02 6.89
CA GLU A 271 -5.26 -25.31 6.00
C GLU A 271 -4.83 -25.10 4.55
N ARG A 272 -5.24 -26.04 3.69
CA ARG A 272 -5.09 -25.96 2.24
C ARG A 272 -6.39 -25.49 1.61
N GLY A 273 -6.30 -24.46 0.77
CA GLY A 273 -7.42 -23.95 -0.02
C GLY A 273 -7.79 -24.92 -1.13
N LEU A 274 -8.74 -25.83 -0.87
CA LEU A 274 -9.31 -26.74 -1.85
C LEU A 274 -10.77 -26.33 -2.12
N ASP A 275 -10.99 -25.42 -3.07
CA ASP A 275 -12.32 -25.05 -3.56
C ASP A 275 -12.43 -25.31 -5.08
N ASN A 276 -13.53 -25.96 -5.48
CA ASN A 276 -13.90 -26.25 -6.87
C ASN A 276 -14.11 -24.97 -7.72
N VAL A 277 -14.20 -23.79 -7.11
CA VAL A 277 -14.27 -22.49 -7.80
C VAL A 277 -12.89 -22.03 -8.28
N VAL A 278 -11.81 -22.44 -7.61
CA VAL A 278 -10.43 -22.05 -7.95
C VAL A 278 -9.78 -23.06 -8.91
N THR A 279 -10.38 -24.25 -9.06
CA THR A 279 -9.82 -25.38 -9.82
C THR A 279 -9.85 -25.26 -11.35
N VAL A 280 -10.43 -24.19 -11.91
CA VAL A 280 -10.68 -24.17 -13.36
C VAL A 280 -9.53 -23.57 -14.18
N ASP A 281 -8.70 -22.67 -13.63
CA ASP A 281 -7.72 -21.94 -14.48
C ASP A 281 -6.32 -21.65 -13.90
N TYR A 282 -5.96 -22.04 -12.66
CA TYR A 282 -4.67 -21.61 -12.06
C TYR A 282 -3.85 -22.74 -11.41
N HIS A 283 -2.54 -22.76 -11.73
CA HIS A 283 -1.51 -23.58 -11.07
C HIS A 283 -1.22 -23.17 -9.61
N VAL A 284 -1.88 -22.13 -9.12
CA VAL A 284 -1.64 -21.50 -7.82
C VAL A 284 -2.39 -22.25 -6.71
N GLN A 285 -1.65 -22.60 -5.66
CA GLN A 285 -2.16 -23.15 -4.41
C GLN A 285 -2.20 -22.08 -3.33
N PHE A 286 -3.16 -22.24 -2.43
CA PHE A 286 -3.40 -21.31 -1.33
C PHE A 286 -3.29 -22.04 0.00
N PHE A 287 -2.56 -21.44 0.94
CA PHE A 287 -2.38 -21.96 2.28
C PHE A 287 -2.69 -20.89 3.33
N ARG A 288 -3.28 -21.33 4.45
CA ARG A 288 -3.54 -20.52 5.63
C ARG A 288 -2.97 -21.23 6.85
N LEU A 289 -2.06 -20.56 7.57
CA LEU A 289 -1.54 -20.97 8.87
C LEU A 289 -2.15 -20.07 9.93
N MET A 290 -2.65 -20.65 11.03
CA MET A 290 -3.26 -19.89 12.12
C MET A 290 -2.76 -20.37 13.48
N VAL A 291 -2.45 -19.43 14.37
CA VAL A 291 -2.24 -19.73 15.78
C VAL A 291 -3.61 -19.83 16.46
N ILE A 292 -3.98 -21.03 16.89
CA ILE A 292 -5.28 -21.32 17.50
C ILE A 292 -5.13 -21.75 18.96
N SER A 293 -6.21 -21.66 19.72
CA SER A 293 -6.28 -22.26 21.06
C SER A 293 -6.12 -23.78 20.97
N ALA A 294 -5.34 -24.38 21.88
CA ALA A 294 -5.27 -25.83 22.02
C ALA A 294 -6.63 -26.47 22.34
N LYS A 295 -7.57 -25.69 22.90
CA LYS A 295 -8.92 -26.14 23.25
C LYS A 295 -9.94 -26.04 22.12
N MET A 296 -9.59 -25.35 21.02
CA MET A 296 -10.49 -25.20 19.87
C MET A 296 -10.81 -26.56 19.25
N LYS A 297 -12.10 -26.81 19.03
CA LYS A 297 -12.61 -28.03 18.39
C LYS A 297 -12.65 -27.87 16.88
N GLU A 298 -12.59 -28.99 16.16
CA GLU A 298 -12.62 -28.97 14.69
C GLU A 298 -13.95 -28.41 14.13
N SER A 299 -15.05 -28.56 14.85
CA SER A 299 -16.35 -27.96 14.50
C SER A 299 -16.37 -26.42 14.57
N GLU A 300 -15.35 -25.81 15.17
CA GLU A 300 -15.20 -24.34 15.26
C GLU A 300 -14.32 -23.78 14.14
N TYR A 301 -13.75 -24.64 13.28
CA TYR A 301 -12.91 -24.19 12.19
C TYR A 301 -13.73 -23.50 11.11
N ASP A 302 -13.14 -22.47 10.51
CA ASP A 302 -13.72 -21.77 9.37
C ASP A 302 -13.52 -22.61 8.09
N ASP A 303 -14.61 -23.22 7.63
CA ASP A 303 -14.65 -24.02 6.40
C ASP A 303 -14.80 -23.18 5.11
N ASN A 304 -15.01 -21.85 5.23
CA ASN A 304 -15.24 -20.98 4.07
C ASN A 304 -13.93 -20.57 3.39
N CYS A 305 -13.27 -21.54 2.73
CA CYS A 305 -12.01 -21.25 2.06
C CYS A 305 -12.13 -20.27 0.89
N LYS A 306 -13.29 -20.22 0.24
CA LYS A 306 -13.58 -19.28 -0.84
C LYS A 306 -13.35 -17.83 -0.42
N GLU A 307 -13.89 -17.42 0.73
CA GLU A 307 -13.87 -16.01 1.13
C GLU A 307 -12.45 -15.49 1.33
N TRP A 308 -11.60 -16.25 2.05
CA TRP A 308 -10.24 -15.81 2.30
C TRP A 308 -9.36 -15.93 1.05
N ILE A 309 -9.57 -16.94 0.19
CA ILE A 309 -8.88 -17.02 -1.10
C ILE A 309 -9.25 -15.84 -2.00
N SER A 310 -10.53 -15.47 -2.09
CA SER A 310 -10.98 -14.32 -2.89
C SER A 310 -10.34 -13.00 -2.44
N LYS A 311 -10.08 -12.84 -1.13
CA LYS A 311 -9.37 -11.65 -0.60
C LYS A 311 -7.88 -11.62 -0.97
N MET A 312 -7.26 -12.78 -1.15
CA MET A 312 -5.87 -12.88 -1.66
C MET A 312 -5.83 -12.67 -3.18
N SER A 313 -6.79 -13.25 -3.89
CA SER A 313 -6.88 -13.25 -5.34
C SER A 313 -7.33 -11.93 -5.96
N SER A 314 -7.86 -10.97 -5.19
CA SER A 314 -8.17 -9.64 -5.73
C SER A 314 -6.95 -8.91 -6.28
N ILE A 315 -5.73 -9.36 -5.95
CA ILE A 315 -4.48 -8.97 -6.62
C ILE A 315 -4.49 -9.30 -8.13
N TYR A 316 -5.20 -10.35 -8.57
CA TYR A 316 -5.35 -10.66 -10.00
C TYR A 316 -6.31 -9.73 -10.73
N SER A 317 -7.19 -9.00 -10.03
CA SER A 317 -8.10 -8.02 -10.65
C SER A 317 -7.39 -6.75 -11.13
N PHE A 318 -6.14 -6.51 -10.72
CA PHE A 318 -5.32 -5.43 -11.29
C PHE A 318 -4.93 -5.68 -12.75
N ARG A 319 -4.84 -6.95 -13.21
CA ARG A 319 -4.61 -7.24 -14.64
C ARG A 319 -5.84 -6.96 -15.51
N GLU A 320 -7.04 -6.95 -14.94
CA GLU A 320 -8.26 -6.54 -15.66
C GLU A 320 -8.44 -5.01 -15.69
N TRP A 321 -7.76 -4.26 -14.81
CA TRP A 321 -7.80 -2.80 -14.82
C TRP A 321 -7.06 -2.22 -16.04
N ASP A 322 -5.91 -2.78 -16.43
CA ASP A 322 -5.17 -2.30 -17.61
C ASP A 322 -5.86 -2.67 -18.94
N ASN A 323 -6.53 -3.82 -19.01
CA ASN A 323 -7.24 -4.25 -20.23
C ASN A 323 -8.52 -3.44 -20.51
N ASN A 324 -9.17 -2.89 -19.49
CA ASN A 324 -10.39 -2.08 -19.65
C ASN A 324 -10.15 -0.63 -20.10
N ARG A 325 -8.88 -0.20 -20.24
CA ARG A 325 -8.54 1.10 -20.84
C ARG A 325 -8.38 1.08 -22.35
N VAL A 326 -8.14 -0.10 -22.95
CA VAL A 326 -7.95 -0.20 -24.41
C VAL A 326 -9.29 -0.32 -25.15
N GLN A 327 -10.40 -0.60 -24.46
CA GLN A 327 -11.73 -0.74 -25.09
C GLN A 327 -12.70 0.42 -24.85
N ASN A 328 -12.32 1.48 -24.12
CA ASN A 328 -13.18 2.64 -23.88
C ASN A 328 -12.69 3.93 -24.57
N VAL A 329 -12.25 3.80 -25.82
CA VAL A 329 -12.34 4.91 -26.79
C VAL A 329 -13.58 4.66 -27.63
N HIS A 330 -14.76 4.93 -27.06
CA HIS A 330 -15.95 5.11 -27.87
C HIS A 330 -15.90 6.50 -28.51
N VAL A 331 -15.68 6.46 -29.82
CA VAL A 331 -15.98 7.50 -30.80
C VAL A 331 -17.38 8.04 -30.49
N ASN A 332 -17.45 9.34 -30.17
CA ASN A 332 -18.69 10.09 -30.13
C ASN A 332 -19.16 10.28 -31.58
N GLU A 333 -19.98 9.36 -32.09
CA GLU A 333 -20.78 9.61 -33.28
C GLU A 333 -22.07 10.30 -32.85
N ASN A 334 -22.18 11.59 -33.17
CA ASN A 334 -23.43 12.32 -33.12
C ASN A 334 -23.92 12.47 -34.57
N PRO A 335 -25.07 11.87 -34.96
CA PRO A 335 -25.57 11.99 -36.32
C PRO A 335 -26.46 13.24 -36.47
N GLU A 336 -26.54 13.71 -37.72
CA GLU A 336 -27.51 14.65 -38.29
C GLU A 336 -27.19 16.17 -38.24
N ASN A 337 -26.61 16.69 -39.33
CA ASN A 337 -27.39 17.47 -40.31
C ASN A 337 -26.60 17.78 -41.61
N VAL A 338 -27.11 17.19 -42.68
CA VAL A 338 -27.13 17.55 -44.12
C VAL A 338 -26.49 18.90 -44.55
N ALA A 339 -25.52 18.85 -45.48
CA ALA A 339 -25.67 19.35 -46.87
C ALA A 339 -24.34 19.26 -47.68
N ASN A 340 -24.43 18.58 -48.83
CA ASN A 340 -23.71 18.72 -50.10
C ASN A 340 -22.30 19.35 -50.12
N ASP A 341 -21.30 18.68 -50.70
CA ASP A 341 -21.07 18.66 -52.15
C ASP A 341 -19.87 17.78 -52.54
N GLU A 342 -19.91 17.35 -53.80
CA GLU A 342 -18.99 16.58 -54.64
C GLU A 342 -17.48 16.69 -54.34
N HIS A 343 -16.78 15.55 -54.23
CA HIS A 343 -15.91 15.06 -55.31
C HIS A 343 -15.19 13.75 -54.92
N VAL A 344 -15.34 12.77 -55.81
CA VAL A 344 -14.61 11.50 -55.88
C VAL A 344 -13.23 11.75 -56.47
N GLU A 345 -12.17 11.18 -55.88
CA GLU A 345 -11.03 10.72 -56.66
C GLU A 345 -10.45 9.42 -56.11
N ASN A 346 -10.44 8.43 -56.99
CA ASN A 346 -9.89 7.08 -56.83
C ASN A 346 -8.36 7.11 -56.74
N ARG A 347 -7.77 6.22 -55.94
CA ARG A 347 -6.56 5.47 -56.38
C ARG A 347 -6.56 4.04 -55.85
N GLU A 348 -6.36 3.13 -56.80
CA GLU A 348 -6.23 1.68 -56.67
C GLU A 348 -4.94 1.23 -55.95
N PRO A 349 -4.87 -0.04 -55.50
CA PRO A 349 -3.80 -0.57 -54.66
C PRO A 349 -2.65 -1.17 -55.48
N ILE A 350 -1.44 -1.19 -54.90
CA ILE A 350 -0.28 -1.92 -55.44
C ILE A 350 0.22 -2.92 -54.38
N PRO A 351 0.64 -4.14 -54.77
CA PRO A 351 0.62 -5.33 -53.93
C PRO A 351 1.98 -5.71 -53.32
N GLU A 352 1.90 -6.75 -52.50
CA GLU A 352 2.91 -7.54 -51.78
C GLU A 352 4.27 -7.71 -52.47
N GLY A 353 5.32 -7.76 -51.62
CA GLY A 353 6.35 -8.79 -51.75
C GLY A 353 7.81 -8.36 -51.56
N ILE A 354 8.48 -9.14 -50.70
CA ILE A 354 9.90 -9.53 -50.72
C ILE A 354 10.87 -8.67 -49.86
N GLU A 355 11.14 -9.25 -48.68
CA GLU A 355 12.44 -9.67 -48.13
C GLU A 355 13.69 -8.77 -48.22
N ASP A 356 14.34 -8.75 -47.05
CA ASP A 356 15.76 -8.85 -46.77
C ASP A 356 16.64 -7.61 -46.54
N ASP A 357 17.41 -7.81 -45.45
CA ASP A 357 18.72 -7.29 -45.06
C ASP A 357 18.85 -5.98 -44.26
N ASP A 358 19.39 -6.22 -43.07
CA ASP A 358 20.41 -5.46 -42.33
C ASP A 358 20.09 -4.02 -41.90
N TRP A 359 20.05 -3.79 -40.58
CA TRP A 359 21.17 -3.22 -39.78
C TRP A 359 20.80 -3.17 -38.29
#